data_AF-A0A355V4E6-F1
#
_entry.id   AF-A0A355V4E6-F1
#
_cell.length_a   1.000
_cell.length_b   1.000
_cell.length_c   1.000
_cell.angle_alpha   90.00
_cell.angle_beta   90.00
_cell.angle_gamma   90.00
#
_symmetry.space_group_name_H-M   'P 1'
#
loop_
_entity.id
_entity.type
_entity.pdbx_description
1 polymer ?
#
loop_
_entity_poly.entity_id
_entity_poly.type
_entity_poly.pdbx_seq_one_letter_code
_entity_poly.pdbx_strand_id
1 'polypeptide(L)'
;MSISAAMAACSDNTNTTTDLVAEPEETIDTQVTQAAATTQDNPLFTESQLPYGLPAFDEIRDEHFLPAFERAMALHLEEIDIIASNPDPATFDNTILAMERSGRDLDRVARVFFNVAGADTN
;
A
#
# COMPACT_ATOMS: atom_id res chain seq x y z
N MET A 1 -30.63 -41.84 -26.52
CA MET A 1 -31.59 -40.85 -25.99
C MET A 1 -30.90 -40.20 -24.81
N SER A 2 -30.11 -39.14 -25.02
CA SER A 2 -30.56 -37.73 -25.04
C SER A 2 -31.20 -37.38 -23.69
N ILE A 3 -30.69 -36.39 -22.95
CA ILE A 3 -31.04 -34.99 -23.17
C ILE A 3 -29.98 -34.09 -22.53
N SER A 4 -29.41 -33.17 -23.33
CA SER A 4 -28.76 -31.94 -22.88
C SER A 4 -29.81 -30.88 -22.54
N ALA A 5 -29.54 -30.02 -21.55
CA ALA A 5 -30.35 -28.84 -21.27
C ALA A 5 -29.44 -27.61 -21.15
N ALA A 6 -29.61 -26.66 -22.08
CA ALA A 6 -29.13 -25.30 -21.96
C ALA A 6 -30.36 -24.39 -21.78
N MET A 7 -30.35 -23.54 -20.74
CA MET A 7 -31.37 -22.51 -20.55
C MET A 7 -30.71 -21.15 -20.74
N ALA A 8 -31.10 -20.49 -21.83
CA ALA A 8 -30.94 -19.06 -22.03
C ALA A 8 -32.16 -18.37 -21.39
N ALA A 9 -31.92 -17.33 -20.61
CA ALA A 9 -32.95 -16.38 -20.20
C ALA A 9 -32.43 -14.97 -20.45
N CYS A 10 -32.99 -14.30 -21.47
CA CYS A 10 -32.95 -12.86 -21.61
C CYS A 10 -34.04 -12.26 -20.70
N SER A 11 -33.71 -11.23 -19.93
CA SER A 11 -34.72 -10.32 -19.38
C SER A 11 -34.15 -8.91 -19.42
N ASP A 12 -34.57 -8.14 -20.42
CA ASP A 12 -34.48 -6.68 -20.40
C ASP A 12 -35.53 -6.15 -19.42
N ASN A 13 -35.13 -5.23 -18.56
CA ASN A 13 -36.06 -4.44 -17.75
C ASN A 13 -35.90 -2.97 -18.13
N THR A 14 -36.88 -2.43 -18.85
CA THR A 14 -37.02 -1.02 -19.16
C THR A 14 -37.67 -0.30 -17.97
N ASN A 15 -36.98 0.68 -17.39
CA ASN A 15 -37.65 1.73 -16.63
C ASN A 15 -37.08 3.10 -16.99
N THR A 16 -37.94 3.96 -17.52
CA THR A 16 -37.62 5.36 -17.86
C THR A 16 -38.28 6.28 -16.85
N THR A 17 -37.50 7.28 -16.41
CA THR A 17 -37.90 8.58 -15.86
C THR A 17 -37.99 8.70 -14.34
N THR A 18 -36.94 9.28 -13.75
CA THR A 18 -37.08 10.51 -12.95
C THR A 18 -35.82 11.34 -13.15
N ASP A 19 -36.03 12.52 -13.70
CA ASP A 19 -35.04 13.57 -13.93
C ASP A 19 -34.64 14.24 -12.60
N LEU A 20 -33.55 15.02 -12.62
CA LEU A 20 -32.99 15.87 -11.54
C LEU A 20 -32.00 15.17 -10.58
N VAL A 21 -30.70 15.15 -10.92
CA VAL A 21 -29.65 16.09 -10.46
C VAL A 21 -28.40 15.81 -11.30
N ALA A 22 -27.97 16.82 -12.06
CA ALA A 22 -26.63 16.83 -12.66
C ALA A 22 -25.61 17.04 -11.54
N GLU A 23 -24.86 16.00 -11.19
CA GLU A 23 -23.60 16.15 -10.48
C GLU A 23 -22.48 15.98 -11.53
N PRO A 24 -21.51 16.90 -11.60
CA PRO A 24 -20.45 16.80 -12.60
C PRO A 24 -19.66 15.52 -12.34
N GLU A 25 -19.41 14.77 -13.41
CA GLU A 25 -18.41 13.72 -13.41
C GLU A 25 -17.10 14.33 -12.88
N GLU A 26 -16.75 13.99 -11.65
CA GLU A 26 -15.41 14.24 -11.15
C GLU A 26 -14.51 13.32 -11.98
N THR A 27 -13.99 13.90 -13.06
CA THR A 27 -12.90 13.36 -13.84
C THR A 27 -11.80 13.04 -12.85
N ILE A 28 -11.69 11.76 -12.46
CA ILE A 28 -10.54 11.28 -11.72
C ILE A 28 -9.38 11.43 -12.69
N ASP A 29 -8.67 12.54 -12.48
CA ASP A 29 -7.59 12.99 -13.30
C ASP A 29 -6.56 11.86 -13.41
N THR A 30 -6.10 11.63 -14.63
CA THR A 30 -5.14 10.61 -14.98
C THR A 30 -3.76 11.04 -14.49
N GLN A 31 -3.59 11.12 -13.17
CA GLN A 31 -2.33 11.53 -12.51
C GLN A 31 -1.84 10.54 -11.45
N VAL A 32 -2.48 9.39 -11.29
CA VAL A 32 -1.93 8.29 -10.45
C VAL A 32 -0.69 7.65 -11.10
N THR A 33 -0.48 7.82 -12.41
CA THR A 33 0.64 7.17 -13.13
C THR A 33 1.98 7.89 -13.01
N GLN A 34 2.04 9.12 -12.45
CA GLN A 34 3.28 9.91 -12.39
C GLN A 34 3.77 10.20 -10.95
N ALA A 35 3.40 9.38 -9.96
CA ALA A 35 4.01 9.40 -8.62
C ALA A 35 5.05 8.27 -8.41
N ALA A 36 5.06 7.25 -9.28
CA ALA A 36 5.94 6.08 -9.14
C ALA A 36 7.43 6.34 -9.46
N ALA A 37 7.81 7.57 -9.83
CA ALA A 37 9.10 7.86 -10.45
C ALA A 37 10.22 8.38 -9.52
N THR A 38 10.06 8.39 -8.19
CA THR A 38 11.17 8.75 -7.27
C THR A 38 11.34 7.78 -6.09
N THR A 39 10.87 6.54 -6.22
CA THR A 39 11.06 5.52 -5.18
C THR A 39 12.53 5.09 -5.01
N GLN A 40 13.37 5.27 -6.03
CA GLN A 40 14.79 4.91 -6.00
C GLN A 40 15.64 5.86 -5.14
N ASP A 41 15.26 7.14 -5.04
CA ASP A 41 16.04 8.18 -4.36
C ASP A 41 15.31 8.78 -3.14
N ASN A 42 14.52 7.96 -2.44
CA ASN A 42 13.80 8.43 -1.24
C ASN A 42 14.64 8.19 0.02
N PRO A 43 14.97 9.24 0.81
CA PRO A 43 15.85 9.14 1.98
C PRO A 43 15.31 8.21 3.07
N LEU A 44 13.99 7.97 3.10
CA LEU A 44 13.37 7.06 4.06
C LEU A 44 13.69 5.58 3.80
N PHE A 45 14.17 5.21 2.61
CA PHE A 45 14.61 3.84 2.28
C PHE A 45 16.12 3.62 2.37
N THR A 46 16.89 4.66 2.69
CA THR A 46 18.34 4.53 2.90
C THR A 46 18.62 4.43 4.40
N GLU A 47 19.50 3.50 4.80
CA GLU A 47 19.96 3.45 6.19
C GLU A 47 20.71 4.73 6.55
N SER A 48 20.27 5.37 7.63
CA SER A 48 20.94 6.59 8.10
C SER A 48 22.34 6.28 8.62
N GLN A 49 23.31 7.08 8.17
CA GLN A 49 24.68 7.05 8.66
C GLN A 49 24.90 7.98 9.87
N LEU A 50 23.86 8.69 10.33
CA LEU A 50 23.94 9.54 11.51
C LEU A 50 24.11 8.69 12.78
N PRO A 51 24.72 9.23 13.85
CA PRO A 51 24.89 8.51 15.10
C PRO A 51 23.58 7.88 15.58
N TYR A 52 23.63 6.63 16.03
CA TYR A 52 22.46 5.86 16.48
C TYR A 52 21.38 5.58 15.42
N GLY A 53 21.65 5.83 14.13
CA GLY A 53 20.68 5.68 13.05
C GLY A 53 19.58 6.74 13.08
N LEU A 54 19.90 7.94 13.60
CA LEU A 54 18.95 9.07 13.62
C LEU A 54 18.46 9.41 12.22
N PRO A 55 17.17 9.72 12.00
CA PRO A 55 16.69 10.17 10.70
C PRO A 55 17.42 11.43 10.22
N ALA A 56 17.77 11.48 8.94
CA ALA A 56 18.32 12.68 8.29
C ALA A 56 17.19 13.68 8.00
N PHE A 57 16.69 14.34 9.05
CA PHE A 57 15.53 15.24 8.96
C PHE A 57 15.71 16.41 7.98
N ASP A 58 16.95 16.80 7.69
CA ASP A 58 17.31 17.82 6.71
C ASP A 58 17.07 17.39 5.25
N GLU A 59 17.02 16.09 4.98
CA GLU A 59 16.77 15.52 3.66
C GLU A 59 15.30 15.07 3.45
N ILE A 60 14.53 14.92 4.54
CA ILE A 60 13.16 14.40 4.49
C ILE A 60 12.16 15.54 4.26
N ARG A 61 11.25 15.33 3.30
CA ARG A 61 10.21 16.29 2.87
C ARG A 61 8.86 15.59 2.79
N ASP A 62 7.77 16.34 2.85
CA ASP A 62 6.40 15.81 2.85
C ASP A 62 6.12 14.87 1.66
N GLU A 63 6.61 15.24 0.48
CA GLU A 63 6.52 14.48 -0.77
C GLU A 63 7.17 13.08 -0.70
N HIS A 64 8.04 12.83 0.28
CA HIS A 64 8.69 11.54 0.46
C HIS A 64 7.79 10.53 1.20
N PHE A 65 6.82 10.96 2.00
CA PHE A 65 6.08 10.05 2.89
C PHE A 65 5.13 9.12 2.13
N LEU A 66 4.30 9.65 1.23
CA LEU A 66 3.33 8.84 0.50
C LEU A 66 4.00 7.69 -0.30
N PRO A 67 4.97 7.95 -1.20
CA PRO A 67 5.63 6.87 -1.93
C PRO A 67 6.43 5.94 -1.00
N ALA A 68 6.90 6.44 0.16
CA ALA A 68 7.57 5.60 1.15
C ALA A 68 6.61 4.64 1.85
N PHE A 69 5.42 5.09 2.26
CA PHE A 69 4.42 4.21 2.84
C PHE A 69 3.96 3.16 1.85
N GLU A 70 3.65 3.54 0.60
CA GLU A 70 3.18 2.59 -0.42
C GLU A 70 4.18 1.46 -0.65
N ARG A 71 5.46 1.79 -0.88
CA ARG A 71 6.50 0.77 -1.07
C ARG A 71 6.74 -0.03 0.22
N ALA A 72 6.79 0.60 1.38
CA ALA A 72 7.06 -0.12 2.63
C ALA A 72 5.93 -1.08 3.02
N MET A 73 4.67 -0.70 2.77
CA MET A 73 3.52 -1.59 2.95
C MET A 73 3.54 -2.76 1.96
N ALA A 74 3.90 -2.51 0.70
CA ALA A 74 4.03 -3.57 -0.31
C ALA A 74 5.12 -4.59 0.08
N LEU A 75 6.29 -4.11 0.51
CA LEU A 75 7.38 -4.96 1.00
C LEU A 75 6.97 -5.75 2.24
N HIS A 76 6.27 -5.12 3.19
CA HIS A 76 5.83 -5.81 4.38
C HIS A 76 4.83 -6.92 4.08
N LEU A 77 3.89 -6.69 3.15
CA LEU A 77 2.97 -7.73 2.69
C LEU A 77 3.71 -8.90 2.02
N GLU A 78 4.71 -8.62 1.18
CA GLU A 78 5.55 -9.66 0.56
C GLU A 78 6.28 -10.50 1.61
N GLU A 79 6.87 -9.87 2.64
CA GLU A 79 7.53 -10.58 3.74
C GLU A 79 6.54 -11.48 4.50
N ILE A 80 5.33 -10.99 4.78
CA ILE A 80 4.29 -11.76 5.46
C ILE A 80 3.79 -12.91 4.58
N ASP A 81 3.63 -12.70 3.27
CA ASP A 81 3.24 -13.75 2.33
C ASP A 81 4.29 -14.87 2.27
N ILE A 82 5.59 -14.52 2.30
CA ILE A 82 6.68 -15.50 2.38
C ILE A 82 6.59 -16.33 3.66
N ILE A 83 6.30 -15.70 4.80
CA ILE A 83 6.15 -16.40 6.09
C ILE A 83 4.91 -17.30 6.07
N ALA A 84 3.77 -16.77 5.61
CA ALA A 84 2.49 -17.47 5.61
C ALA A 84 2.43 -18.63 4.61
N SER A 85 3.17 -18.54 3.51
CA SER A 85 3.25 -19.57 2.46
C SER A 85 4.35 -20.61 2.69
N ASN A 86 5.10 -20.53 3.79
CA ASN A 86 6.16 -21.48 4.11
C ASN A 86 5.59 -22.91 4.28
N PRO A 87 6.01 -23.90 3.47
CA PRO A 87 5.47 -25.26 3.53
C PRO A 87 6.02 -26.11 4.68
N ASP A 88 7.10 -25.67 5.32
CA ASP A 88 7.69 -26.39 6.46
C ASP A 88 6.80 -26.31 7.70
N PRO A 89 6.89 -27.28 8.63
CA PRO A 89 6.21 -27.17 9.91
C PRO A 89 6.56 -25.85 10.62
N ALA A 90 5.56 -25.19 11.19
CA ALA A 90 5.75 -23.93 11.91
C ALA A 90 6.73 -24.13 13.08
N THR A 91 7.75 -23.27 13.13
CA THR A 91 8.73 -23.16 14.20
C THR A 91 8.74 -21.74 14.73
N PHE A 92 9.36 -21.52 15.89
CA PHE A 92 9.53 -20.16 16.40
C PHE A 92 10.29 -19.28 15.40
N ASP A 93 11.33 -19.82 14.75
CA ASP A 93 12.21 -19.06 13.87
C ASP A 93 11.52 -18.68 12.55
N ASN A 94 10.81 -19.62 11.92
CA ASN A 94 10.18 -19.37 10.61
C ASN A 94 8.84 -18.62 10.70
N THR A 95 8.27 -18.48 11.90
CA THR A 95 6.99 -17.79 12.12
C THR A 95 7.18 -16.57 12.98
N ILE A 96 7.49 -16.73 14.27
CA ILE A 96 7.50 -15.61 15.24
C ILE A 96 8.71 -14.70 15.03
N LEU A 97 9.92 -15.27 14.94
CA LEU A 97 11.13 -14.48 14.71
C LEU A 97 11.12 -13.82 13.33
N ALA A 98 10.57 -14.52 12.32
CA ALA A 98 10.42 -13.96 10.99
C ALA A 98 9.45 -12.76 11.01
N MET A 99 8.27 -12.90 11.63
CA MET A 99 7.30 -11.80 11.78
C MET A 99 7.87 -10.61 12.54
N GLU A 100 8.65 -10.84 13.60
CA GLU A 100 9.31 -9.77 14.38
C GLU A 100 10.38 -9.03 13.56
N ARG A 101 10.96 -9.68 12.54
CA ARG A 101 11.96 -9.08 11.65
C ARG A 101 11.34 -8.38 10.46
N SER A 102 10.12 -8.72 10.08
CA SER A 102 9.38 -8.09 8.99
C SER A 102 8.98 -6.65 9.32
N GLY A 103 8.77 -5.83 8.30
CA GLY A 103 8.19 -4.49 8.42
C GLY A 103 9.18 -3.41 8.85
N ARG A 104 10.50 -3.67 8.79
CA ARG A 104 11.53 -2.69 9.21
C ARG A 104 11.47 -1.39 8.41
N ASP A 105 11.21 -1.47 7.11
CA ASP A 105 11.07 -0.29 6.26
C ASP A 105 9.80 0.50 6.65
N LEU A 106 8.70 -0.20 6.91
CA LEU A 106 7.44 0.41 7.29
C LEU A 106 7.54 1.09 8.66
N ASP A 107 8.18 0.44 9.64
CA ASP A 107 8.46 0.99 10.96
C ASP A 107 9.37 2.23 10.87
N ARG A 108 10.38 2.23 10.00
CA ARG A 108 11.24 3.41 9.77
C ARG A 108 10.43 4.61 9.27
N VAL A 109 9.61 4.41 8.23
CA VAL A 109 8.77 5.48 7.67
C VAL A 109 7.78 6.00 8.71
N ALA A 110 7.08 5.08 9.39
CA ALA A 110 6.06 5.41 10.39
C ALA A 110 6.63 6.19 11.58
N ARG A 111 7.81 5.81 12.08
CA ARG A 111 8.45 6.51 13.21
C ARG A 111 8.74 7.97 12.90
N VAL A 112 9.26 8.27 11.71
CA VAL A 112 9.54 9.64 11.29
C VAL A 112 8.24 10.40 11.08
N PHE A 113 7.30 9.82 10.34
CA PHE A 113 6.02 10.48 10.03
C PHE A 113 5.25 10.87 11.30
N PHE A 114 5.04 9.92 12.22
CA PHE A 114 4.30 10.20 13.44
C PHE A 114 5.06 11.06 14.44
N ASN A 115 6.40 11.11 14.36
CA ASN A 115 7.18 12.09 15.12
C ASN A 115 6.91 13.51 14.64
N VAL A 116 6.99 13.76 13.32
CA VAL A 116 6.71 15.08 12.73
C VAL A 116 5.24 15.44 12.96
N ALA A 117 4.30 14.57 12.61
CA ALA A 117 2.87 14.83 12.78
C ALA A 117 2.45 15.11 14.23
N GLY A 118 3.16 14.54 15.22
CA GLY A 118 2.90 14.78 16.63
C GLY A 118 3.51 16.06 17.19
N ALA A 119 4.57 16.59 16.56
CA ALA A 119 5.35 17.71 17.07
C ALA A 119 5.16 19.01 16.26
N ASP A 120 4.97 18.89 14.95
CA ASP A 120 4.99 19.99 13.99
C ASP A 120 4.17 19.59 12.74
N THR A 121 2.87 19.90 12.77
CA THR A 121 1.94 19.63 11.66
C THR A 121 1.60 20.92 10.92
N ASN A 122 1.48 20.80 9.59
CA ASN A 122 1.09 21.88 8.67
C ASN A 122 -0.41 22.19 8.71
#